data_AF-A0A849INF8-F1
#
_entry.id   AF-A0A849INF8-F1
#
_cell.length_a   1.000
_cell.length_b   1.000
_cell.length_c   1.000
_cell.angle_alpha   90.00
_cell.angle_beta   90.00
_cell.angle_gamma   90.00
#
_symmetry.space_group_name_H-M   'P 1'
#
loop_
_entity.id
_entity.type
_entity.pdbx_description
1 polymer ?
#
loop_
_entity_poly.entity_id
_entity_poly.type
_entity_poly.pdbx_seq_one_letter_code
_entity_poly.pdbx_strand_id
1 'polypeptide(L)'
;QIQSISVAVLLNSAVKGVSASKVKQLVAAAVGYNAKRGDQLSIVSLPFSAAATAQAKASQSAAASASSMSSYLGLAKIALLVLGVIAVMFLMLRAGGSSQEEIALGSYSDDYEFESIARKPQQRQLQIAEFSNPITPEVLDYIDKQPGDVAKLLRIWMTSREVR
;
A
#
# COMPACT_ATOMS: atom_id res chain seq x y z
N GLN A 1 30.11 16.65 -25.75
CA GLN A 1 31.24 16.33 -24.86
C GLN A 1 31.08 17.13 -23.57
N ILE A 2 31.33 16.54 -22.41
CA ILE A 2 31.34 17.26 -21.12
C ILE A 2 32.71 17.90 -20.96
N GLN A 3 32.75 19.22 -20.74
CA GLN A 3 34.00 19.98 -20.70
C GLN A 3 34.68 19.95 -19.33
N SER A 4 33.92 20.05 -18.23
CA SER A 4 34.39 19.91 -16.85
C SER A 4 33.21 19.65 -15.92
N ILE A 5 33.49 19.08 -14.74
CA ILE A 5 32.48 18.81 -13.69
C ILE A 5 32.90 19.49 -12.39
N SER A 6 31.97 20.21 -11.76
CA SER A 6 32.18 20.85 -10.46
C SER A 6 31.19 20.29 -9.44
N VAL A 7 31.71 19.68 -8.37
CA VAL A 7 30.92 19.03 -7.33
C VAL A 7 31.26 19.62 -5.97
N ALA A 8 30.25 20.07 -5.24
CA ALA A 8 30.36 20.56 -3.88
C ALA A 8 29.51 19.68 -2.95
N VAL A 9 30.10 19.18 -1.88
CA VAL A 9 29.43 18.30 -0.91
C VAL A 9 29.61 18.87 0.49
N LEU A 10 28.50 19.09 1.20
CA LEU A 10 28.52 19.43 2.61
C LEU A 10 28.28 18.20 3.47
N LEU A 11 29.16 17.97 4.45
CA LEU A 11 29.00 16.92 5.45
C LEU A 11 28.53 17.53 6.76
N ASN A 12 27.46 16.99 7.32
CA ASN A 12 27.03 17.37 8.65
C ASN A 12 28.07 16.89 9.69
N SER A 13 28.69 17.83 10.40
CA SER A 13 29.72 17.53 11.42
C SER A 13 29.15 16.84 12.67
N ALA A 14 27.83 16.80 12.84
CA ALA A 14 27.18 16.08 13.94
C ALA A 14 27.26 14.55 13.79
N VAL A 15 27.56 14.03 12.60
CA VAL A 15 27.59 12.58 12.32
C VAL A 15 28.97 12.02 12.64
N LYS A 16 29.04 11.12 13.63
CA LYS A 16 30.29 10.45 14.03
C LYS A 16 30.62 9.27 13.10
N GLY A 17 31.91 8.99 12.93
CA GLY A 17 32.39 7.81 12.17
C GLY A 17 32.43 7.99 10.65
N VAL A 18 32.07 9.16 10.12
CA VAL A 18 32.18 9.46 8.69
C VAL A 18 33.47 10.24 8.42
N SER A 19 34.40 9.64 7.69
CA SER A 19 35.61 10.35 7.25
C SER A 19 35.36 11.10 5.94
N ALA A 20 35.72 12.38 5.88
CA ALA A 20 35.61 13.18 4.66
C ALA A 20 36.38 12.57 3.47
N SER A 21 37.51 11.90 3.73
CA SER A 21 38.31 11.23 2.70
C SER A 21 37.56 10.08 2.00
N LYS A 22 36.88 9.23 2.78
CA LYS A 22 36.07 8.13 2.23
C LYS A 22 34.88 8.64 1.43
N VAL A 23 34.24 9.71 1.89
CA VAL A 23 33.18 10.37 1.11
C VAL A 23 33.73 10.97 -0.18
N LYS A 24 34.93 11.58 -0.14
CA LYS A 24 35.61 12.08 -1.34
C LYS A 24 35.84 11.00 -2.37
N GLN A 25 36.34 9.83 -1.96
CA GLN A 25 36.57 8.70 -2.86
C GLN A 25 35.27 8.17 -3.48
N LEU A 26 34.22 8.01 -2.67
CA LEU A 26 32.91 7.55 -3.17
C LEU A 26 32.31 8.53 -4.18
N VAL A 27 32.33 9.82 -3.87
CA VAL A 27 31.81 10.85 -4.77
C VAL A 27 32.65 10.92 -6.04
N ALA A 28 33.98 10.87 -5.92
CA ALA A 28 34.88 10.88 -7.06
C ALA A 28 34.64 9.70 -8.02
N ALA A 29 34.41 8.50 -7.47
CA ALA A 29 34.07 7.32 -8.27
C ALA A 29 32.69 7.43 -8.93
N ALA A 30 31.69 7.93 -8.21
CA ALA A 30 30.32 8.09 -8.71
C ALA A 30 30.22 9.09 -9.86
N VAL A 31 31.01 10.18 -9.82
CA VAL A 31 30.98 11.24 -10.84
C VAL A 31 32.03 11.06 -11.94
N GLY A 32 32.87 10.01 -11.85
CA GLY A 32 33.97 9.80 -12.80
C GLY A 32 34.97 10.96 -12.80
N TYR A 33 35.33 11.44 -11.60
CA TYR A 33 36.21 12.59 -11.40
C TYR A 33 37.52 12.45 -12.19
N ASN A 34 37.84 13.47 -12.99
CA ASN A 34 39.06 13.53 -13.77
C ASN A 34 39.72 14.91 -13.66
N ALA A 35 40.79 14.99 -12.88
CA ALA A 35 41.56 16.22 -12.71
C ALA A 35 42.14 16.78 -14.03
N LYS A 36 42.47 15.91 -15.00
CA LYS A 36 43.03 16.33 -16.30
C LYS A 36 41.99 17.02 -17.19
N ARG A 37 40.71 16.76 -16.94
CA ARG A 37 39.58 17.44 -17.60
C ARG A 37 39.23 18.78 -16.93
N GLY A 38 39.88 19.12 -15.81
CA GLY A 38 39.61 20.33 -15.05
C GLY A 38 38.51 20.18 -14.00
N ASP A 39 38.11 18.95 -13.66
CA ASP A 39 37.07 18.70 -12.67
C ASP A 39 37.47 19.21 -11.27
N GLN A 40 36.49 19.73 -10.53
CA GLN A 40 36.62 20.24 -9.17
C GLN A 40 35.72 19.47 -8.22
N LEU A 41 36.28 19.04 -7.07
CA LEU A 41 35.55 18.36 -6.01
C LEU A 41 35.89 18.99 -4.66
N SER A 42 34.92 19.70 -4.08
CA SER A 42 35.03 20.35 -2.77
C SER A 42 34.14 19.66 -1.75
N ILE A 43 34.70 19.35 -0.59
CA ILE A 43 33.99 18.71 0.51
C ILE A 43 34.25 19.50 1.78
N VAL A 44 33.18 20.03 2.37
CA VAL A 44 33.25 20.88 3.57
C VAL A 44 32.38 20.27 4.66
N SER A 45 32.88 20.19 5.88
CA SER A 45 32.10 19.70 7.03
C SER A 45 31.69 20.85 7.94
N LEU A 46 30.38 21.02 8.12
CA LEU A 46 29.77 22.08 8.93
C LEU A 46 28.55 21.53 9.68
N PRO A 47 28.22 22.07 10.86
CA PRO A 47 27.01 21.67 11.58
C PRO A 47 25.77 22.22 10.87
N PHE A 48 24.79 21.35 10.61
CA PHE A 48 23.52 21.79 10.01
C PHE A 48 22.60 22.33 11.10
N SER A 49 21.76 23.31 10.77
CA SER A 49 20.81 23.90 11.72
C SER A 49 19.73 22.89 12.11
N ALA A 50 19.41 22.79 13.40
CA ALA A 50 18.42 21.83 13.92
C ALA A 50 16.96 22.22 13.65
N ALA A 51 16.70 23.42 13.12
CA ALA A 51 15.36 23.95 12.91
C ALA A 51 14.53 23.08 11.93
N ALA A 52 15.12 22.67 10.81
CA ALA A 52 14.45 21.81 9.83
C ALA A 52 14.23 20.38 10.37
N THR A 53 15.14 19.87 11.20
CA THR A 53 15.04 18.54 11.81
C THR A 53 13.93 18.48 12.86
N ALA A 54 13.73 19.55 13.63
CA ALA A 54 12.64 19.63 14.60
C ALA A 54 11.27 19.58 13.92
N GLN A 55 11.11 20.30 12.81
CA GLN A 55 9.87 20.32 12.04
C GLN A 55 9.59 18.98 11.34
N ALA A 56 10.61 18.31 10.81
CA ALA A 56 10.49 16.97 10.23
C ALA A 56 10.15 15.88 11.28
N LYS A 57 10.69 15.98 12.50
CA LYS A 57 10.34 15.08 13.60
C LYS A 57 8.90 15.30 14.08
N ALA A 58 8.48 16.56 14.18
CA ALA A 58 7.12 16.90 14.57
C ALA A 58 6.09 16.35 13.56
N SER A 59 6.33 16.51 12.25
CA SER A 59 5.45 15.95 11.22
C SER A 59 5.42 14.42 11.22
N GLN A 60 6.55 13.77 11.49
CA GLN A 60 6.61 12.31 11.62
C GLN A 60 5.82 11.80 12.84
N SER A 61 5.88 12.50 13.98
CA SER A 61 5.09 12.14 15.16
C SER A 61 3.58 12.34 14.98
N ALA A 62 3.18 13.39 14.24
CA ALA A 62 1.78 13.65 13.92
C ALA A 62 1.20 12.60 12.96
N ALA A 63 2.01 12.12 12.01
CA ALA A 63 1.62 11.03 11.10
C ALA A 63 1.47 9.69 11.85
N ALA A 64 2.32 9.42 12.84
CA ALA A 64 2.24 8.20 13.65
C ALA A 64 1.02 8.20 14.58
N SER A 65 0.69 9.32 15.22
CA SER A 65 -0.46 9.41 16.15
C SER A 65 -1.82 9.32 15.43
N ALA A 66 -1.92 9.84 14.20
CA ALA A 66 -3.12 9.73 13.37
C ALA A 66 -3.46 8.27 12.99
N SER A 67 -2.46 7.40 12.88
CA SER A 67 -2.65 5.98 12.57
C SER A 67 -3.11 5.16 13.78
N SER A 68 -2.67 5.51 14.99
CA SER A 68 -3.11 4.82 16.21
C SER A 68 -4.57 5.14 16.61
N MET A 69 -5.01 6.40 16.46
CA MET A 69 -6.36 6.79 16.92
C MET A 69 -7.48 6.22 16.03
N SER A 70 -7.22 6.08 14.73
CA SER A 70 -8.18 5.49 13.78
C SER A 70 -8.38 3.98 13.97
N SER A 71 -7.40 3.28 14.55
CA SER A 71 -7.47 1.84 14.78
C SER A 71 -8.40 1.45 15.95
N TYR A 72 -8.45 2.23 17.03
CA TYR A 72 -9.33 1.95 18.17
C TYR A 72 -10.82 2.18 17.87
N LEU A 73 -11.12 3.21 17.07
CA LEU A 73 -12.49 3.49 16.61
C LEU A 73 -13.04 2.40 15.67
N GLY A 74 -12.17 1.76 14.88
CA GLY A 74 -12.53 0.61 14.05
C GLY A 74 -12.85 -0.63 14.89
N LEU A 75 -12.01 -0.93 15.89
CA LEU A 75 -12.20 -2.08 16.78
C LEU A 75 -13.49 -1.99 17.61
N ALA A 76 -13.82 -0.80 18.13
CA ALA A 76 -15.04 -0.58 18.91
C ALA A 76 -16.32 -0.86 18.10
N LYS A 77 -16.35 -0.47 16.81
CA LYS A 77 -17.48 -0.72 15.92
C LYS A 77 -17.67 -2.22 15.65
N ILE A 78 -16.57 -2.95 15.44
CA ILE A 78 -16.61 -4.40 15.21
C ILE A 78 -17.09 -5.14 16.46
N ALA A 79 -16.59 -4.76 17.65
CA ALA A 79 -17.01 -5.36 18.91
C ALA A 79 -18.51 -5.17 19.18
N LEU A 80 -19.06 -3.99 18.88
CA LEU A 80 -20.49 -3.69 19.06
C LEU A 80 -21.36 -4.53 18.10
N LEU A 81 -20.95 -4.69 16.84
CA LEU A 81 -21.67 -5.51 15.86
C LEU A 81 -21.73 -6.98 16.32
N VAL A 82 -20.59 -7.56 16.70
CA VAL A 82 -20.51 -8.94 17.19
C VAL A 82 -21.40 -9.15 18.42
N LEU A 83 -21.35 -8.22 19.38
CA LEU A 83 -22.17 -8.29 20.59
C LEU A 83 -23.67 -8.19 20.25
N GLY A 84 -24.05 -7.35 19.28
CA GLY A 84 -25.41 -7.24 18.79
C GLY A 84 -25.93 -8.55 18.17
N VAL A 85 -25.13 -9.22 17.34
CA VAL A 85 -25.50 -10.52 16.74
C VAL A 85 -25.68 -11.59 17.81
N ILE A 86 -24.76 -11.67 18.79
CA ILE A 86 -24.87 -12.61 19.89
C ILE A 86 -26.12 -12.34 20.74
N ALA A 87 -26.43 -11.07 21.00
CA ALA A 87 -27.62 -10.69 21.76
C ALA A 87 -28.92 -11.09 21.03
N VAL A 88 -29.01 -10.83 19.72
CA VAL A 88 -30.17 -11.24 18.90
C VAL A 88 -30.31 -12.75 18.85
N MET A 89 -29.21 -13.48 18.63
CA MET A 89 -29.22 -14.95 18.60
C MET A 89 -29.64 -15.54 19.95
N PHE A 90 -29.13 -14.98 21.05
CA PHE A 90 -29.52 -15.39 22.40
C PHE A 90 -31.00 -15.10 22.69
N LEU A 91 -31.52 -13.96 22.22
CA LEU A 91 -32.93 -13.60 22.37
C LEU A 91 -33.83 -14.51 21.54
N MET A 92 -33.45 -14.88 20.31
CA MET A 92 -34.17 -15.87 19.50
C MET A 92 -34.19 -17.26 20.16
N LEU A 93 -33.06 -17.70 20.71
CA LEU A 93 -32.96 -18.98 21.43
C LEU A 93 -33.82 -19.00 22.70
N ARG A 94 -33.95 -17.86 23.39
CA ARG A 94 -34.77 -17.74 24.61
C ARG A 94 -36.25 -17.47 24.32
N ALA A 95 -36.56 -16.84 23.20
CA ALA A 95 -37.93 -16.60 22.72
C ALA A 95 -38.53 -17.84 22.02
N GLY A 96 -37.71 -18.85 21.68
CA GLY A 96 -38.13 -20.13 21.09
C GLY A 96 -38.91 -21.07 22.02
N GLY A 97 -39.60 -20.55 23.03
CA GLY A 97 -40.67 -21.26 23.71
C GLY A 97 -41.95 -21.17 22.87
N SER A 98 -42.23 -22.23 22.11
CA SER A 98 -43.46 -22.50 21.35
C SER A 98 -43.85 -21.51 20.23
N SER A 99 -43.27 -21.71 19.05
CA SER A 99 -43.99 -21.75 17.77
C SER A 99 -43.07 -22.37 16.73
N GLN A 100 -43.24 -23.66 16.51
CA GLN A 100 -42.62 -24.41 15.44
C GLN A 100 -43.30 -23.97 14.14
N GLU A 101 -42.78 -22.91 13.51
CA GLU A 101 -43.13 -22.63 12.12
C GLU A 101 -42.30 -23.59 11.26
N GLU A 102 -42.99 -24.56 10.71
CA GLU A 102 -42.49 -25.56 9.79
C GLU A 102 -41.90 -24.86 8.56
N ILE A 103 -40.56 -24.72 8.53
CA ILE A 103 -39.87 -24.45 7.28
C ILE A 103 -40.09 -25.69 6.42
N ALA A 104 -40.97 -25.60 5.43
CA ALA A 104 -41.16 -26.63 4.42
C ALA A 104 -39.87 -26.78 3.59
N LEU A 105 -38.91 -27.52 4.14
CA LEU A 105 -37.79 -28.09 3.42
C LEU A 105 -38.38 -29.19 2.52
N GLY A 106 -38.44 -28.91 1.23
CA GLY A 106 -38.85 -29.88 0.21
C GLY A 106 -38.13 -31.21 0.44
N SER A 107 -38.91 -32.29 0.54
CA SER A 107 -38.41 -33.63 0.83
C SER A 107 -37.40 -34.05 -0.23
N TYR A 108 -36.16 -34.24 0.17
CA TYR A 108 -35.13 -34.88 -0.63
C TYR A 108 -35.25 -36.39 -0.37
N SER A 109 -35.81 -37.12 -1.33
CA SER A 109 -35.80 -38.59 -1.30
C SER A 109 -34.39 -39.08 -1.59
N ASP A 110 -33.94 -40.02 -0.77
CA ASP A 110 -32.64 -40.68 -0.86
C ASP A 110 -32.77 -41.87 -1.83
N ASP A 111 -32.57 -41.61 -3.12
CA ASP A 111 -32.46 -42.63 -4.15
C ASP A 111 -31.35 -42.27 -5.13
N TYR A 112 -30.09 -42.50 -4.72
CA TYR A 112 -28.94 -42.38 -5.60
C TYR A 112 -28.17 -43.70 -5.65
N GLU A 113 -28.46 -44.46 -6.69
CA GLU A 113 -27.66 -45.58 -7.18
C GLU A 113 -26.35 -45.02 -7.77
N PHE A 114 -25.20 -45.50 -7.29
CA PHE A 114 -23.90 -44.92 -7.59
C PHE A 114 -23.38 -45.38 -8.95
N GLU A 115 -23.70 -44.66 -10.04
CA GLU A 115 -22.96 -44.84 -11.30
C GLU A 115 -21.61 -44.13 -11.24
N SER A 116 -20.54 -44.91 -11.32
CA SER A 116 -19.16 -44.44 -11.31
C SER A 116 -18.83 -43.66 -12.58
N ILE A 117 -18.78 -42.33 -12.48
CA ILE A 117 -18.39 -41.47 -13.60
C ILE A 117 -16.85 -41.45 -13.71
N ALA A 118 -16.30 -42.22 -14.64
CA ALA A 118 -14.91 -42.14 -15.04
C ALA A 118 -14.64 -40.75 -15.68
N ARG A 119 -13.91 -39.88 -14.98
CA ARG A 119 -13.56 -38.54 -15.47
C ARG A 119 -12.51 -38.61 -16.58
N LYS A 120 -12.86 -38.19 -17.79
CA LYS A 120 -11.88 -37.76 -18.82
C LYS A 120 -11.44 -36.32 -18.54
N PRO A 121 -10.14 -35.97 -18.70
CA PRO A 121 -9.65 -34.62 -18.42
C PRO A 121 -9.99 -33.71 -19.60
N GLN A 122 -10.85 -32.71 -19.37
CA GLN A 122 -11.15 -31.68 -20.36
C GLN A 122 -10.31 -30.44 -20.03
N GLN A 123 -9.30 -30.16 -20.87
CA GLN A 123 -8.47 -28.96 -20.75
C GLN A 123 -9.34 -27.71 -20.92
N ARG A 124 -9.44 -26.92 -19.84
CA ARG A 124 -10.09 -25.61 -19.84
C ARG A 124 -9.19 -24.61 -20.58
N GLN A 125 -9.52 -24.28 -21.82
CA GLN A 125 -8.90 -23.15 -22.50
C GLN A 125 -9.35 -21.84 -21.82
N LEU A 126 -8.39 -21.04 -21.39
CA LEU A 126 -8.62 -19.71 -20.83
C LEU A 126 -9.02 -18.77 -21.97
N GLN A 127 -10.31 -18.47 -22.09
CA GLN A 127 -10.76 -17.33 -22.91
C GLN A 127 -10.46 -16.05 -22.12
N ILE A 128 -9.60 -15.21 -22.68
CA ILE A 128 -9.32 -13.89 -22.12
C ILE A 128 -10.57 -13.04 -22.39
N ALA A 129 -11.30 -12.69 -21.34
CA ALA A 129 -12.41 -11.77 -21.45
C ALA A 129 -11.89 -10.41 -21.95
N GLU A 130 -12.45 -9.94 -23.06
CA GLU A 130 -12.14 -8.65 -23.64
C GLU A 130 -12.68 -7.54 -22.73
N PHE A 131 -11.79 -6.81 -22.06
CA PHE A 131 -12.14 -5.72 -21.16
C PHE A 131 -12.59 -4.50 -21.96
N SER A 132 -13.87 -4.47 -22.35
CA SER A 132 -14.51 -3.28 -22.90
C SER A 132 -15.65 -2.84 -21.97
N ASN A 133 -15.28 -2.27 -20.81
CA ASN A 133 -16.24 -1.53 -20.00
C ASN A 133 -16.26 -0.09 -20.51
N PRO A 134 -17.40 0.42 -21.03
CA PRO A 134 -17.51 1.83 -21.39
C PRO A 134 -17.38 2.65 -20.11
N ILE A 135 -16.52 3.67 -20.16
CA ILE A 135 -16.37 4.65 -19.07
C ILE A 135 -17.74 5.28 -18.85
N THR A 136 -18.39 4.95 -17.73
CA THR A 136 -19.71 5.47 -17.40
C THR A 136 -19.61 6.95 -16.98
N PRO A 137 -20.65 7.77 -17.18
CA PRO A 137 -20.62 9.19 -16.83
C PRO A 137 -20.37 9.44 -15.34
N GLU A 138 -20.68 8.47 -14.49
CA GLU A 138 -20.38 8.50 -13.05
C GLU A 138 -18.87 8.42 -12.75
N VAL A 139 -18.11 7.69 -13.58
CA VAL A 139 -16.64 7.66 -13.49
C VAL A 139 -16.05 9.00 -13.93
N LEU A 140 -16.66 9.69 -14.91
CA LEU A 140 -16.23 11.01 -15.36
C LEU A 140 -16.45 12.08 -14.28
N ASP A 141 -17.61 12.09 -13.63
CA ASP A 141 -17.91 13.01 -12.52
C ASP A 141 -16.97 12.81 -11.32
N TYR A 142 -16.58 11.55 -11.06
CA TYR A 142 -15.62 11.22 -10.01
C TYR A 142 -14.20 11.72 -10.31
N ILE A 143 -13.78 11.68 -11.58
CA ILE A 143 -12.47 12.21 -12.03
C ILE A 143 -12.41 13.74 -11.82
N ASP A 144 -13.47 14.45 -12.16
CA ASP A 144 -13.52 15.92 -12.02
C ASP A 144 -13.55 16.37 -10.56
N LYS A 145 -14.27 15.65 -9.70
CA LYS A 145 -14.37 15.99 -8.27
C LYS A 145 -13.10 15.67 -7.49
N GLN A 146 -12.35 14.64 -7.88
CA GLN A 146 -11.21 14.12 -7.10
C GLN A 146 -10.00 13.73 -7.96
N PRO A 147 -9.35 14.67 -8.67
CA PRO A 147 -8.21 14.37 -9.53
C PRO A 147 -6.99 13.83 -8.75
N GLY A 148 -6.88 14.19 -7.47
CA GLY A 148 -5.79 13.73 -6.62
C GLY A 148 -5.82 12.23 -6.30
N ASP A 149 -7.01 11.65 -6.17
CA ASP A 149 -7.15 10.22 -5.86
C ASP A 149 -6.88 9.36 -7.11
N VAL A 150 -7.27 9.84 -8.29
CA VAL A 150 -6.90 9.25 -9.57
C VAL A 150 -5.37 9.27 -9.78
N ALA A 151 -4.70 10.38 -9.47
CA ALA A 151 -3.25 10.49 -9.57
C ALA A 151 -2.51 9.52 -8.64
N LYS A 152 -3.03 9.26 -7.43
CA LYS A 152 -2.47 8.26 -6.52
C LYS A 152 -2.58 6.85 -7.10
N LEU A 153 -3.73 6.50 -7.67
CA LEU A 153 -3.95 5.20 -8.31
C LEU A 153 -3.03 5.00 -9.52
N LEU A 154 -2.90 6.02 -10.37
CA LEU A 154 -1.97 6.01 -11.51
C LEU A 154 -0.51 5.87 -11.05
N ARG A 155 -0.14 6.54 -9.96
CA ARG A 155 1.21 6.43 -9.37
C ARG A 155 1.49 5.02 -8.87
N ILE A 156 0.55 4.40 -8.16
CA ILE A 156 0.68 3.02 -7.68
C ILE A 156 0.85 2.05 -8.86
N TRP A 157 0.09 2.25 -9.93
CA TRP A 157 0.18 1.45 -11.15
C TRP A 157 1.50 1.66 -11.92
N MET A 158 1.97 2.90 -12.05
CA MET A 158 3.27 3.17 -12.69
C MET A 158 4.43 2.55 -11.90
N THR A 159 4.42 2.70 -10.57
CA THR A 159 5.41 2.06 -9.70
C THR A 159 5.33 0.53 -9.76
N SER A 160 4.14 -0.05 -9.94
CA SER A 160 3.96 -1.50 -10.09
C SER A 160 4.47 -2.06 -11.42
N ARG A 161 4.54 -1.26 -12.50
CA ARG A 161 4.97 -1.72 -13.84
C ARG A 161 6.49 -1.61 -14.07
N GLU A 162 7.19 -0.76 -13.32
CA GLU A 162 8.63 -0.51 -13.49
C GLU A 162 9.53 -1.59 -12.85
N VAL A 163 8.95 -2.61 -12.21
CA VAL A 163 9.68 -3.70 -11.54
C VAL A 163 9.76 -4.98 -12.39
N ARG A 164 9.86 -4.88 -13.72
CA ARG A 164 10.13 -6.05 -14.57
C ARG A 164 11.19 -5.76 -15.63
#